data_AF-A0AAU0R122-F1
#
_entry.id   AF-A0AAU0R122-F1
#
_cell.length_a   1.000
_cell.length_b   1.000
_cell.length_c   1.000
_cell.angle_alpha   90.00
_cell.angle_beta   90.00
_cell.angle_gamma   90.00
#
_symmetry.space_group_name_H-M   'P 1'
#
loop_
_entity.id
_entity.type
_entity.pdbx_description
1 polymer ?
#
loop_
_entity_poly.entity_id
_entity_poly.type
_entity_poly.pdbx_seq_one_letter_code
_entity_poly.pdbx_strand_id
1 'polypeptide(L)'
;MKKDFWSFKYPIPIPCAFPIPICNSLPTPKEEQKLVCNDICGNFLLSDNITLLEVWEKKINQPVTATVTIFNSLQSSLIEADVQQNTGNSILFTVPPGNSISKTIEDIKAVTIGLTESGSANGKFCLDIVFTIKSL
;
A
#
# COMPACT_ATOMS: atom_id res chain seq x y z
N MET A 1 64.13 27.81 -39.74
CA MET A 1 64.62 27.99 -38.36
C MET A 1 64.34 26.71 -37.59
N LYS A 2 65.31 25.78 -37.57
CA LYS A 2 65.19 24.48 -36.89
C LYS A 2 65.55 24.68 -35.42
N LYS A 3 64.76 24.14 -34.49
CA LYS A 3 65.12 24.04 -33.07
C LYS A 3 65.01 22.58 -32.66
N ASP A 4 66.18 22.04 -32.33
CA ASP A 4 66.40 20.70 -31.82
C ASP A 4 65.71 20.55 -30.46
N PHE A 5 64.99 19.44 -30.28
CA PHE A 5 64.44 19.07 -28.98
C PHE A 5 65.21 17.86 -28.46
N TRP A 6 65.95 18.09 -27.37
CA TRP A 6 66.82 17.13 -26.70
C TRP A 6 66.08 15.85 -26.31
N SER A 7 66.73 14.74 -26.62
CA SER A 7 66.38 13.38 -26.24
C SER A 7 66.80 13.10 -24.79
N PHE A 8 65.86 13.24 -23.85
CA PHE A 8 66.03 12.67 -22.51
C PHE A 8 65.65 11.18 -22.52
N LYS A 9 66.66 10.31 -22.66
CA LYS A 9 66.51 8.87 -22.38
C LYS A 9 66.42 8.69 -20.87
N TYR A 10 65.24 8.37 -20.34
CA TYR A 10 65.09 7.87 -18.98
C TYR A 10 65.50 6.38 -18.94
N PRO A 11 66.39 5.97 -18.02
CA PRO A 11 66.68 4.57 -17.76
C PRO A 11 65.81 4.13 -16.58
N ILE A 12 64.60 3.60 -16.81
CA ILE A 12 63.84 2.69 -15.92
C ILE A 12 62.47 2.47 -16.61
N PRO A 13 62.03 1.21 -16.84
CA PRO A 13 60.68 0.94 -17.33
C PRO A 13 59.66 1.22 -16.23
N ILE A 14 58.70 2.10 -16.49
CA ILE A 14 57.56 2.35 -15.60
C ILE A 14 56.68 1.09 -15.62
N PRO A 15 56.37 0.46 -14.47
CA PRO A 15 55.42 -0.65 -14.42
C PRO A 15 54.00 -0.09 -14.56
N CYS A 16 53.55 0.11 -15.79
CA CYS A 16 52.17 0.48 -16.08
C CYS A 16 51.28 -0.76 -16.06
N ALA A 17 50.88 -1.22 -14.88
CA ALA A 17 49.70 -2.07 -14.73
C ALA A 17 48.95 -1.61 -13.48
N PHE A 18 48.05 -0.64 -13.67
CA PHE A 18 47.04 -0.34 -12.67
C PHE A 18 46.14 -1.58 -12.49
N PRO A 19 45.76 -1.94 -11.26
CA PRO A 19 44.77 -3.00 -11.04
C PRO A 19 43.47 -2.62 -11.75
N ILE A 20 42.96 -3.54 -12.58
CA ILE A 20 41.68 -3.38 -13.27
C ILE A 20 40.60 -3.28 -12.18
N PRO A 21 39.73 -2.25 -12.16
CA PRO A 21 38.63 -2.18 -11.23
C PRO A 21 37.73 -3.40 -11.43
N ILE A 22 37.45 -4.14 -10.36
CA ILE A 22 36.42 -5.17 -10.38
C ILE A 22 35.11 -4.44 -10.63
N CYS A 23 34.58 -4.58 -11.84
CA CYS A 23 33.27 -4.07 -12.19
C CYS A 23 32.26 -4.97 -11.45
N ASN A 24 31.76 -4.51 -10.30
CA ASN A 24 30.63 -5.14 -9.65
C ASN A 24 29.53 -5.29 -10.70
N SER A 25 29.01 -6.51 -10.87
CA SER A 25 27.91 -6.80 -11.80
C SER A 25 26.85 -5.72 -11.68
N LEU A 26 26.46 -5.14 -12.82
CA LEU A 26 25.34 -4.21 -12.94
C LEU A 26 24.17 -4.75 -12.09
N PRO A 27 23.59 -3.96 -11.18
CA PRO A 27 22.42 -4.43 -10.44
C PRO A 27 21.38 -4.86 -11.47
N THR A 28 20.94 -6.12 -11.39
CA THR A 28 19.85 -6.65 -12.22
C THR A 28 18.70 -5.66 -12.17
N PRO A 29 18.10 -5.28 -13.32
CA PRO A 29 16.96 -4.38 -13.32
C PRO A 29 15.91 -4.97 -12.38
N LYS A 30 15.57 -4.24 -11.31
CA LYS A 30 14.46 -4.63 -10.45
C LYS A 30 13.23 -4.67 -11.35
N GLU A 31 12.50 -5.80 -11.35
CA GLU A 31 11.21 -5.90 -12.03
C GLU A 31 10.41 -4.62 -11.78
N GLU A 32 9.98 -3.94 -12.85
CA GLU A 32 9.21 -2.71 -12.72
C GLU A 32 7.91 -3.05 -11.98
N GLN A 33 7.77 -2.57 -10.75
CA GLN A 33 6.54 -2.70 -9.98
C GLN A 33 5.67 -1.48 -10.26
N LYS A 34 4.46 -1.72 -10.75
CA LYS A 34 3.46 -0.67 -10.95
C LYS A 34 2.62 -0.54 -9.68
N LEU A 35 2.60 0.67 -9.11
CA LEU A 35 1.70 1.01 -8.02
C LEU A 35 0.29 1.26 -8.60
N VAL A 36 -0.72 0.62 -8.02
CA VAL A 36 -2.12 0.81 -8.36
C VAL A 36 -2.83 1.39 -7.15
N CYS A 37 -3.52 2.50 -7.36
CA CYS A 37 -4.39 3.14 -6.38
C CYS A 37 -5.83 3.03 -6.88
N ASN A 38 -6.74 2.61 -6.01
CA ASN A 38 -8.17 2.49 -6.31
C ASN A 38 -8.97 3.00 -5.12
N ASP A 39 -10.04 3.73 -5.38
CA ASP A 39 -10.94 4.27 -4.37
C ASP A 39 -12.34 3.67 -4.53
N ILE A 40 -12.91 3.21 -3.42
CA ILE A 40 -14.28 2.66 -3.39
C ILE A 40 -15.06 3.41 -2.32
N CYS A 41 -15.99 4.25 -2.74
CA CYS A 41 -16.88 4.97 -1.83
C CYS A 41 -18.33 4.56 -2.05
N GLY A 42 -19.09 4.49 -0.96
CA GLY A 42 -20.49 4.13 -1.01
C GLY A 42 -21.26 4.62 0.22
N ASN A 43 -22.57 4.45 0.15
CA ASN A 43 -23.44 4.63 1.30
C ASN A 43 -23.85 3.26 1.82
N PHE A 44 -24.11 3.16 3.12
CA PHE A 44 -24.68 1.95 3.72
C PHE A 44 -25.99 2.28 4.43
N LEU A 45 -26.86 1.29 4.48
CA LEU A 45 -28.09 1.28 5.27
C LEU A 45 -28.22 -0.12 5.88
N LEU A 46 -28.04 -0.20 7.20
CA LEU A 46 -28.23 -1.39 8.01
C LEU A 46 -29.53 -1.25 8.81
N SER A 47 -30.17 -2.37 9.07
CA SER A 47 -31.41 -2.47 9.85
C SER A 47 -31.48 -3.82 10.55
N ASP A 48 -32.47 -4.03 11.40
CA ASP A 48 -32.70 -5.33 12.04
C ASP A 48 -32.85 -6.51 11.04
N ASN A 49 -33.23 -6.23 9.79
CA ASN A 49 -33.30 -7.24 8.72
C ASN A 49 -31.95 -7.47 8.03
N ILE A 50 -31.10 -6.45 7.96
CA ILE A 50 -29.79 -6.47 7.29
C ILE A 50 -28.79 -5.89 8.28
N THR A 51 -28.26 -6.75 9.13
CA THR A 51 -27.39 -6.36 10.25
C THR A 51 -25.93 -6.25 9.84
N LEU A 52 -25.54 -6.80 8.69
CA LEU A 52 -24.16 -6.84 8.23
C LEU A 52 -24.08 -6.55 6.73
N LEU A 53 -23.11 -5.72 6.36
CA LEU A 53 -22.77 -5.37 4.99
C LEU A 53 -21.31 -5.75 4.73
N GLU A 54 -21.11 -6.59 3.72
CA GLU A 54 -19.78 -6.82 3.14
C GLU A 54 -19.45 -5.69 2.18
N VAL A 55 -18.41 -4.93 2.49
CA VAL A 55 -18.03 -3.73 1.73
C VAL A 55 -17.03 -4.08 0.64
N TRP A 56 -16.05 -4.93 0.97
CA TRP A 56 -14.98 -5.28 0.06
C TRP A 56 -14.33 -6.60 0.46
N GLU A 57 -13.95 -7.38 -0.55
CA GLU A 57 -13.15 -8.60 -0.39
C GLU A 57 -12.03 -8.62 -1.43
N LYS A 58 -10.84 -8.99 -0.95
CA LYS A 58 -9.64 -9.16 -1.76
C LYS A 58 -9.76 -10.36 -2.69
N LYS A 59 -9.60 -10.11 -3.99
CA LYS A 59 -9.55 -11.17 -5.04
C LYS A 59 -8.16 -11.39 -5.63
N ILE A 60 -7.17 -10.64 -5.17
CA ILE A 60 -5.79 -10.70 -5.66
C ILE A 60 -4.87 -11.33 -4.62
N ASN A 61 -3.76 -11.92 -5.06
CA ASN A 61 -2.82 -12.58 -4.14
C ASN A 61 -1.76 -11.63 -3.55
N GLN A 62 -1.56 -10.46 -4.16
CA GLN A 62 -0.58 -9.47 -3.70
C GLN A 62 -1.03 -8.84 -2.37
N PRO A 63 -0.12 -8.46 -1.46
CA PRO A 63 -0.49 -7.68 -0.28
C PRO A 63 -1.15 -6.36 -0.70
N VAL A 64 -2.20 -5.97 0.02
CA VAL A 64 -2.98 -4.77 -0.24
C VAL A 64 -2.99 -3.94 1.03
N THR A 65 -2.71 -2.66 0.92
CA THR A 65 -2.89 -1.70 2.01
C THR A 65 -4.14 -0.89 1.71
N ALA A 66 -5.05 -0.75 2.67
CA ALA A 66 -6.22 0.10 2.48
C ALA A 66 -6.45 1.02 3.68
N THR A 67 -6.91 2.23 3.37
CA THR A 67 -7.47 3.14 4.37
C THR A 67 -8.97 3.03 4.34
N VAL A 68 -9.55 2.52 5.42
CA VAL A 68 -10.99 2.38 5.61
C VAL A 68 -11.48 3.58 6.40
N THR A 69 -12.34 4.39 5.78
CA THR A 69 -12.98 5.54 6.41
C THR A 69 -14.49 5.30 6.45
N ILE A 70 -15.08 5.37 7.64
CA ILE A 70 -16.50 5.14 7.85
C ILE A 70 -17.08 6.30 8.65
N PHE A 71 -18.13 6.89 8.11
CA PHE A 71 -18.95 7.91 8.76
C PHE A 71 -20.31 7.32 9.11
N ASN A 72 -20.68 7.38 10.38
CA ASN A 72 -21.98 6.97 10.87
C ASN A 72 -22.86 8.21 11.11
N SER A 73 -24.09 8.22 10.60
CA SER A 73 -24.98 9.39 10.72
C SER A 73 -25.40 9.64 12.17
N LEU A 74 -25.85 10.87 12.48
CA LEU A 74 -26.25 11.27 13.83
C LEU A 74 -27.45 10.47 14.37
N GLN A 75 -28.40 10.10 13.52
CA GLN A 75 -29.62 9.36 13.89
C GLN A 75 -29.49 7.86 13.59
N SER A 76 -28.31 7.30 13.85
CA SER A 76 -28.01 5.88 13.61
C SER A 76 -27.72 5.16 14.92
N SER A 77 -27.85 3.83 14.91
CA SER A 77 -27.32 2.97 15.98
C SER A 77 -25.79 2.89 15.91
N LEU A 78 -25.18 2.37 16.98
CA LEU A 78 -23.75 2.05 16.99
C LEU A 78 -23.44 0.95 15.94
N ILE A 79 -22.41 1.21 15.14
CA ILE A 79 -21.89 0.23 14.17
C ILE A 79 -20.48 -0.19 14.56
N GLU A 80 -20.11 -1.37 14.12
CA GLU A 80 -18.76 -1.92 14.21
C GLU A 80 -18.26 -2.24 12.81
N ALA A 81 -17.01 -1.87 12.55
CA ALA A 81 -16.30 -2.26 11.35
C ALA A 81 -15.32 -3.38 11.71
N ASP A 82 -15.43 -4.50 10.99
CA ASP A 82 -14.47 -5.60 11.05
C ASP A 82 -13.59 -5.59 9.80
N VAL A 83 -12.30 -5.36 10.01
CA VAL A 83 -11.29 -5.39 8.97
C VAL A 83 -10.44 -6.64 9.16
N GLN A 84 -10.63 -7.62 8.29
CA GLN A 84 -9.85 -8.85 8.29
C GLN A 84 -8.53 -8.63 7.58
N GLN A 85 -7.46 -9.14 8.17
CA GLN A 85 -6.12 -9.16 7.59
C GLN A 85 -5.80 -10.59 7.12
N ASN A 86 -5.00 -10.72 6.07
CA ASN A 86 -4.48 -12.01 5.62
C ASN A 86 -3.51 -12.60 6.65
N THR A 87 -2.69 -11.73 7.23
CA THR A 87 -1.69 -12.09 8.24
C THR A 87 -1.97 -11.31 9.53
N GLY A 88 -2.41 -12.01 10.59
CA GLY A 88 -2.65 -11.40 11.90
C GLY A 88 -4.11 -11.47 12.36
N ASN A 89 -4.43 -10.73 13.42
CA ASN A 89 -5.78 -10.65 13.97
C ASN A 89 -6.64 -9.66 13.18
N SER A 90 -7.96 -9.86 13.16
CA SER A 90 -8.85 -8.85 12.61
C SER A 90 -8.85 -7.59 13.48
N ILE A 91 -9.05 -6.44 12.84
CA ILE A 91 -9.12 -5.15 13.50
C ILE A 91 -10.58 -4.75 13.56
N LEU A 92 -11.12 -4.77 14.78
CA LEU A 92 -12.46 -4.32 15.09
C LEU A 92 -12.41 -2.87 15.57
N PHE A 93 -13.33 -2.03 15.10
CA PHE A 93 -13.54 -0.71 15.68
C PHE A 93 -14.99 -0.25 15.55
N THR A 94 -15.49 0.30 16.65
CA THR A 94 -16.85 0.85 16.72
C THR A 94 -16.87 2.29 16.22
N VAL A 95 -17.86 2.65 15.41
CA VAL A 95 -18.09 4.02 14.91
C VAL A 95 -19.37 4.58 15.53
N PRO A 96 -19.27 5.44 16.56
CA PRO A 96 -20.45 6.01 17.19
C PRO A 96 -21.26 6.89 16.24
N PRO A 97 -22.56 7.09 16.50
CA PRO A 97 -23.41 7.97 15.70
C PRO A 97 -22.84 9.39 15.63
N GLY A 98 -22.88 10.00 14.44
CA GLY A 98 -22.37 11.34 14.18
C GLY A 98 -20.85 11.45 14.08
N ASN A 99 -20.11 10.34 14.13
CA ASN A 99 -18.65 10.32 14.07
C ASN A 99 -18.13 9.72 12.77
N SER A 100 -16.91 10.11 12.43
CA SER A 100 -16.12 9.49 11.37
C SER A 100 -14.87 8.87 11.98
N ILE A 101 -14.58 7.63 11.60
CA ILE A 101 -13.34 6.95 11.98
C ILE A 101 -12.63 6.51 10.71
N SER A 102 -11.32 6.75 10.68
CA SER A 102 -10.45 6.32 9.59
C SER A 102 -9.30 5.51 10.17
N LYS A 103 -8.98 4.38 9.53
CA LYS A 103 -7.81 3.56 9.85
C LYS A 103 -7.16 3.08 8.56
N THR A 104 -5.83 3.09 8.56
CA THR A 104 -5.02 2.47 7.51
C THR A 104 -4.54 1.11 8.00
N ILE A 105 -4.82 0.07 7.21
CA ILE A 105 -4.51 -1.32 7.53
C ILE A 105 -3.68 -1.92 6.40
N GLU A 106 -2.62 -2.61 6.77
CA GLU A 106 -1.76 -3.36 5.85
C GLU A 106 -2.27 -4.81 5.69
N ASP A 107 -1.98 -5.42 4.54
CA ASP A 107 -2.37 -6.80 4.18
C ASP A 107 -3.85 -7.12 4.43
N ILE A 108 -4.72 -6.18 4.05
CA ILE A 108 -6.17 -6.29 4.20
C ILE A 108 -6.75 -7.39 3.30
N LYS A 109 -7.69 -8.15 3.84
CA LYS A 109 -8.38 -9.26 3.18
C LYS A 109 -9.85 -8.95 2.92
N ALA A 110 -10.57 -8.45 3.92
CA ALA A 110 -11.99 -8.14 3.80
C ALA A 110 -12.38 -7.01 4.75
N VAL A 111 -13.44 -6.28 4.39
CA VAL A 111 -14.03 -5.22 5.22
C VAL A 111 -15.53 -5.46 5.30
N THR A 112 -16.03 -5.51 6.53
CA THR A 112 -17.46 -5.60 6.81
C THR A 112 -17.88 -4.53 7.80
N ILE A 113 -19.14 -4.09 7.69
CA ILE A 113 -19.77 -3.15 8.62
C ILE A 113 -21.00 -3.83 9.19
N GLY A 114 -21.07 -3.93 10.52
CA GLY A 114 -22.16 -4.57 11.24
C GLY A 114 -22.83 -3.64 12.24
N LEU A 115 -24.10 -3.91 12.52
CA LEU A 115 -24.81 -3.35 13.67
C LEU A 115 -24.37 -4.07 14.95
N THR A 116 -24.04 -3.30 15.98
CA THR A 116 -23.72 -3.84 17.31
C THR A 116 -24.97 -4.03 18.17
N GLU A 117 -26.01 -3.26 17.89
CA GLU A 117 -27.26 -3.22 18.65
C GLU A 117 -28.47 -3.16 17.71
N SER A 118 -29.65 -3.53 18.21
CA SER A 118 -30.90 -3.46 17.44
C SER A 118 -31.20 -2.02 17.00
N GLY A 119 -31.78 -1.88 15.82
CA GLY A 119 -32.17 -0.60 15.24
C GLY A 119 -31.71 -0.46 13.79
N SER A 120 -31.36 0.76 13.42
CA SER A 120 -30.95 1.09 12.04
C SER A 120 -29.76 2.03 12.06
N ALA A 121 -28.80 1.78 11.17
CA ALA A 121 -27.68 2.67 10.98
C ALA A 121 -27.50 3.00 9.50
N ASN A 122 -27.18 4.26 9.21
CA ASN A 122 -26.95 4.71 7.86
C ASN A 122 -25.77 5.66 7.82
N GLY A 123 -25.03 5.63 6.73
CA GLY A 123 -23.81 6.43 6.64
C GLY A 123 -23.07 6.24 5.34
N LYS A 124 -21.79 6.60 5.38
CA LYS A 124 -20.90 6.53 4.23
C LYS A 124 -19.64 5.77 4.58
N PHE A 125 -19.11 5.04 3.61
CA PHE A 125 -17.79 4.43 3.69
C PHE A 125 -16.96 4.84 2.47
N CYS A 126 -15.65 4.90 2.65
CA CYS A 126 -14.67 5.04 1.61
C CYS A 126 -13.47 4.14 1.92
N LEU A 127 -13.00 3.40 0.92
CA LEU A 127 -11.81 2.56 0.99
C LEU A 127 -10.81 3.07 -0.04
N ASP A 128 -9.69 3.59 0.44
CA ASP A 128 -8.55 3.96 -0.40
C ASP A 128 -7.57 2.80 -0.44
N ILE A 129 -7.54 2.06 -1.55
CA ILE A 129 -6.83 0.80 -1.72
C ILE A 129 -5.56 1.03 -2.53
N VAL A 130 -4.44 0.56 -2.02
CA VAL A 130 -3.11 0.68 -2.65
C VAL A 130 -2.44 -0.69 -2.68
N PHE A 131 -1.98 -1.10 -3.87
CA PHE A 131 -1.24 -2.36 -4.05
C PHE A 131 -0.25 -2.26 -5.21
N THR A 132 0.74 -3.15 -5.22
CA THR A 132 1.71 -3.26 -6.31
C THR A 132 1.42 -4.47 -7.17
N ILE A 133 1.53 -4.29 -8.49
CA ILE A 133 1.50 -5.38 -9.46
C ILE A 133 2.85 -5.44 -10.17
N LYS A 134 3.26 -6.65 -10.56
CA LYS A 134 4.40 -6.82 -11.46
C LYS A 134 4.00 -6.25 -12.82
N SER A 135 4.81 -5.35 -13.37
CA SER A 135 4.65 -4.96 -14.78
C SER A 135 4.92 -6.19 -15.64
N LEU A 136 3.95 -6.52 -16.50
CA LEU A 136 4.07 -7.56 -17.52
C LEU A 136 5.11 -7.16 -18.58
#